data_AF-A0A060BV21-F1
#
_entry.id   AF-A0A060BV21-F1
#
_cell.length_a   1.000
_cell.length_b   1.000
_cell.length_c   1.000
_cell.angle_alpha   90.00
_cell.angle_beta   90.00
_cell.angle_gamma   90.00
#
_symmetry.space_group_name_H-M   'P 1'
#
loop_
_entity.id
_entity.type
_entity.pdbx_description
1 polymer ?
#
loop_
_entity_poly.entity_id
_entity_poly.type
_entity_poly.pdbx_seq_one_letter_code
_entity_poly.pdbx_strand_id
1 'polypeptide(L)'
;MGESTNITSTSCRVASEPQTVKIWGFPDAPGDQNRILCVGSIAEPVKVEGENIAWYTDETGGLALTSAPVPDTSELGETVYWITQNTHGCESKTRSKFIVVVEDLPPKPEV
;
A
#
# COMPACT_ATOMS: atom_id res chain seq x y z
N MET A 1 -18.11 -41.23 -54.84
CA MET A 1 -17.88 -40.09 -55.76
C MET A 1 -18.20 -38.82 -54.99
N GLY A 2 -17.34 -37.80 -55.04
CA GLY A 2 -17.53 -36.48 -54.42
C GLY A 2 -16.75 -36.32 -53.11
N GLU A 3 -15.43 -36.18 -53.17
CA GLU A 3 -14.64 -34.95 -53.36
C GLU A 3 -14.12 -34.41 -52.03
N SER A 4 -12.86 -34.77 -51.79
CA SER A 4 -12.01 -34.19 -50.78
C SER A 4 -11.67 -32.76 -51.21
N THR A 5 -12.27 -31.77 -50.57
CA THR A 5 -11.78 -30.40 -50.63
C THR A 5 -10.58 -30.29 -49.69
N ASN A 6 -9.40 -30.63 -50.21
CA ASN A 6 -8.14 -30.23 -49.61
C ASN A 6 -8.09 -28.70 -49.62
N ILE A 7 -8.33 -28.08 -48.47
CA ILE A 7 -8.05 -26.66 -48.28
C ILE A 7 -6.53 -26.53 -48.10
N THR A 8 -5.79 -26.62 -49.20
CA THR A 8 -4.37 -26.27 -49.24
C THR A 8 -4.25 -24.75 -49.34
N SER A 9 -4.70 -24.05 -48.30
CA SER A 9 -4.41 -22.62 -48.12
C SER A 9 -3.30 -22.48 -47.09
N THR A 10 -2.06 -22.51 -47.56
CA THR A 10 -0.87 -22.25 -46.74
C THR A 10 -0.78 -20.78 -46.27
N SER A 11 -1.75 -19.91 -46.63
CA SER A 11 -1.75 -18.49 -46.24
C SER A 11 -2.59 -18.16 -45.00
N CYS A 12 -3.27 -19.13 -44.39
CA CYS A 12 -4.06 -18.90 -43.17
C CYS A 12 -3.41 -19.57 -41.95
N ARG A 13 -2.18 -19.16 -41.62
CA ARG A 13 -1.66 -19.36 -40.26
C ARG A 13 -1.99 -18.09 -39.50
N VAL A 14 -2.92 -18.18 -38.54
CA VAL A 14 -2.98 -17.16 -37.49
C VAL A 14 -1.65 -17.28 -36.77
N ALA A 15 -0.79 -16.27 -36.94
CA ALA A 15 0.37 -16.11 -36.09
C ALA A 15 -0.15 -15.83 -34.67
N SER A 16 -0.34 -16.90 -33.91
CA SER A 16 -0.58 -16.82 -32.48
C SER A 16 0.77 -16.51 -31.84
N GLU A 17 1.13 -15.24 -31.75
CA GLU A 17 2.19 -14.81 -30.85
C GLU A 17 1.71 -15.12 -29.42
N PRO A 18 2.47 -15.87 -28.62
CA PRO A 18 2.08 -16.09 -27.23
C PRO A 18 2.03 -14.73 -26.53
N GLN A 19 0.85 -14.28 -26.15
CA GLN A 19 0.74 -13.12 -25.27
C GLN A 19 1.23 -13.55 -23.90
N THR A 20 2.38 -13.02 -23.49
CA THR A 20 2.89 -13.22 -22.14
C THR A 20 2.02 -12.39 -21.19
N VAL A 21 1.10 -13.05 -20.50
CA VAL A 21 0.39 -12.43 -19.37
C VAL A 21 1.42 -12.28 -18.25
N LYS A 22 1.86 -11.05 -18.01
CA LYS A 22 2.72 -10.75 -16.86
C LYS A 22 1.86 -10.78 -15.61
N ILE A 23 1.96 -11.87 -14.84
CA ILE A 23 1.32 -12.00 -13.54
C ILE A 23 2.22 -11.25 -12.55
N TRP A 24 1.73 -10.14 -12.02
CA TRP A 24 2.41 -9.42 -10.95
C TRP A 24 2.22 -10.15 -9.63
N GLY A 25 3.29 -10.21 -8.83
CA GLY A 25 3.17 -10.62 -7.43
C GLY A 25 2.41 -9.58 -6.63
N PHE A 26 1.98 -9.96 -5.43
CA PHE A 26 1.49 -8.98 -4.46
C PHE A 26 2.67 -8.08 -4.05
N PRO A 27 2.48 -6.76 -3.92
CA PRO A 27 3.52 -5.92 -3.38
C PRO A 27 3.84 -6.29 -1.94
N ASP A 28 5.08 -6.01 -1.54
CA ASP A 28 5.43 -5.97 -0.13
C ASP A 28 4.64 -4.85 0.57
N ALA A 29 4.46 -4.95 1.90
CA ALA A 29 3.90 -3.85 2.66
C ALA A 29 4.85 -2.64 2.63
N PRO A 30 4.35 -1.41 2.86
CA PRO A 30 5.24 -0.26 3.04
C PRO A 30 6.28 -0.54 4.13
N GLY A 31 7.50 -0.02 3.98
CA GLY A 31 8.53 -0.15 5.01
C GLY A 31 8.15 0.53 6.33
N ASP A 32 8.94 0.31 7.38
CA ASP A 32 8.76 1.04 8.64
C ASP A 32 8.99 2.54 8.41
N GLN A 33 8.02 3.36 8.80
CA GLN A 33 7.99 4.80 8.61
C GLN A 33 7.56 5.54 9.88
N ASN A 34 7.74 4.92 11.06
CA ASN A 34 7.31 5.45 12.35
C ASN A 34 7.69 6.93 12.55
N ARG A 35 6.83 7.67 13.25
CA ARG A 35 6.99 9.11 13.45
C ARG A 35 7.02 9.43 14.93
N ILE A 36 7.81 10.46 15.26
CA ILE A 36 7.84 11.07 16.58
C ILE A 36 7.31 12.49 16.43
N LEU A 37 6.32 12.84 17.23
CA LEU A 37 5.70 14.16 17.30
C LEU A 37 5.84 14.72 18.71
N CYS A 38 5.75 16.03 18.83
CA CYS A 38 5.77 16.69 20.12
C CYS A 38 4.35 16.89 20.65
N VAL A 39 4.17 16.75 21.95
CA VAL A 39 2.90 17.03 22.63
C VAL A 39 2.45 18.47 22.36
N GLY A 40 1.17 18.66 22.06
CA GLY A 40 0.56 19.95 21.74
C GLY A 40 0.96 20.54 20.37
N SER A 41 1.74 19.84 19.55
CA SER A 41 2.04 20.28 18.18
C SER A 41 0.84 20.11 17.26
N ILE A 42 0.70 20.95 16.24
CA ILE A 42 -0.35 20.78 15.23
C ILE A 42 0.06 19.63 14.31
N ALA A 43 -0.68 18.52 14.35
CA ALA A 43 -0.46 17.37 13.47
C ALA A 43 -1.19 17.54 12.13
N GLU A 44 -0.52 17.12 11.06
CA GLU A 44 -1.11 17.01 9.71
C GLU A 44 -1.47 15.55 9.40
N PRO A 45 -2.30 15.29 8.37
CA PRO A 45 -2.55 13.93 7.91
C PRO A 45 -1.24 13.22 7.56
N VAL A 46 -1.08 12.00 8.07
CA VAL A 46 0.19 11.29 7.90
C VAL A 46 0.45 10.96 6.43
N LYS A 47 1.67 11.25 5.98
CA LYS A 47 2.18 10.87 4.66
C LYS A 47 3.19 9.75 4.80
N VAL A 48 2.95 8.66 4.07
CA VAL A 48 3.83 7.50 4.00
C VAL A 48 4.28 7.30 2.56
N GLU A 49 5.53 6.89 2.38
CA GLU A 49 6.07 6.51 1.09
C GLU A 49 5.49 5.17 0.61
N GLY A 50 5.11 5.11 -0.67
CA GLY A 50 4.57 3.93 -1.33
C GLY A 50 3.46 4.31 -2.33
N GLU A 51 2.80 3.31 -2.91
CA GLU A 51 1.77 3.52 -3.93
C GLU A 51 0.36 3.27 -3.36
N ASN A 52 -0.57 4.21 -3.56
CA ASN A 52 -1.98 4.07 -3.17
C ASN A 52 -2.16 3.52 -1.74
N ILE A 53 -1.58 4.20 -0.76
CA ILE A 53 -1.58 3.74 0.64
C ILE A 53 -3.00 3.65 1.19
N ALA A 54 -3.35 2.48 1.72
CA ALA A 54 -4.56 2.28 2.51
C ALA A 54 -4.19 2.20 4.00
N TRP A 55 -5.06 2.78 4.83
CA TRP A 55 -4.86 2.91 6.27
C TRP A 55 -5.90 2.09 7.04
N TYR A 56 -5.51 1.54 8.19
CA TYR A 56 -6.35 0.70 9.02
C TYR A 56 -6.06 0.94 10.50
N THR A 57 -7.08 0.71 11.34
CA THR A 57 -7.00 0.74 12.80
C THR A 57 -6.53 -0.58 13.39
N ASP A 58 -6.76 -1.68 12.68
CA ASP A 58 -6.51 -3.04 13.14
C ASP A 58 -5.43 -3.72 12.29
N GLU A 59 -4.71 -4.67 12.88
CA GLU A 59 -3.67 -5.44 12.19
C GLU A 59 -4.25 -6.33 11.09
N THR A 60 -5.41 -6.91 11.37
CA THR A 60 -6.13 -7.79 10.44
C THR A 60 -7.63 -7.49 10.48
N GLY A 61 -8.32 -7.74 9.36
CA GLY A 61 -9.74 -7.42 9.25
C GLY A 61 -10.02 -5.91 9.26
N GLY A 62 -11.24 -5.52 9.62
CA GLY A 62 -11.66 -4.12 9.58
C GLY A 62 -11.76 -3.54 8.16
N LEU A 63 -12.28 -2.32 8.07
CA LEU A 63 -12.34 -1.57 6.82
C LEU A 63 -11.16 -0.60 6.75
N ALA A 64 -10.72 -0.31 5.52
CA ALA A 64 -9.79 0.78 5.30
C ALA A 64 -10.41 2.10 5.75
N LEU A 65 -9.61 2.97 6.33
CA LEU A 65 -9.98 4.36 6.57
C LEU A 65 -10.22 5.06 5.23
N THR A 66 -11.14 6.01 5.22
CA THR A 66 -11.48 6.80 4.03
C THR A 66 -10.39 7.82 3.68
N SER A 67 -9.53 8.16 4.63
CA SER A 67 -8.41 9.08 4.45
C SER A 67 -7.25 8.72 5.39
N ALA A 68 -6.08 9.31 5.13
CA ALA A 68 -4.95 9.22 6.06
C ALA A 68 -5.36 9.79 7.44
N PRO A 69 -4.97 9.13 8.54
CA PRO A 69 -5.29 9.60 9.88
C PRO A 69 -4.51 10.88 10.21
N VAL A 70 -5.10 11.71 11.05
CA VAL A 70 -4.42 12.81 11.74
C VAL A 70 -4.18 12.34 13.18
N PRO A 71 -2.93 12.14 13.62
CA PRO A 71 -2.63 11.70 14.97
C PRO A 71 -3.08 12.75 16.00
N ASP A 72 -3.60 12.29 17.14
CA ASP A 72 -3.82 13.19 18.27
C ASP A 72 -2.49 13.40 19.01
N THR A 73 -2.12 14.66 19.20
CA THR A 73 -0.91 15.09 19.90
C THR A 73 -1.25 15.72 21.26
N SER A 74 -2.51 15.67 21.69
CA SER A 74 -2.95 16.27 22.96
C SER A 74 -2.42 15.55 24.20
N GLU A 75 -2.14 14.25 24.07
CA GLU A 75 -1.64 13.39 25.14
C GLU A 75 -0.33 12.70 24.73
N LEU A 76 0.52 12.43 25.72
CA LEU A 76 1.72 11.63 25.53
C LEU A 76 1.36 10.16 25.32
N GLY A 77 2.06 9.48 24.42
CA GLY A 77 1.89 8.04 24.21
C GLY A 77 2.14 7.59 22.79
N GLU A 78 1.81 6.33 22.54
CA GLU A 78 1.93 5.72 21.21
C GLU A 78 0.55 5.48 20.61
N THR A 79 0.37 5.91 19.37
CA THR A 79 -0.78 5.53 18.54
C THR A 79 -0.32 4.62 17.42
N VAL A 80 -0.98 3.47 17.29
CA VAL A 80 -0.65 2.47 16.26
C VAL A 80 -1.69 2.52 15.14
N TYR A 81 -1.19 2.58 13.92
CA TYR A 81 -1.94 2.39 12.69
C TYR A 81 -1.33 1.26 11.89
N TRP A 82 -2.08 0.78 10.90
CA TRP A 82 -1.66 -0.27 10.00
C TRP A 82 -1.82 0.20 8.57
N ILE A 83 -0.86 -0.11 7.71
CA ILE A 83 -0.84 0.40 6.34
C ILE A 83 -0.56 -0.72 5.33
N THR A 84 -1.19 -0.61 4.17
CA THR A 84 -0.88 -1.42 2.99
C THR A 84 -0.62 -0.49 1.82
N GLN A 85 0.01 -1.01 0.76
CA GLN A 85 0.11 -0.31 -0.51
C GLN A 85 -0.56 -1.11 -1.62
N ASN A 86 -1.00 -0.41 -2.65
CA ASN A 86 -1.54 -1.00 -3.85
C ASN A 86 -0.73 -0.58 -5.08
N THR A 87 0.02 -1.55 -5.62
CA THR A 87 0.77 -1.42 -6.86
C THR A 87 0.09 -2.28 -7.93
N HIS A 88 -0.13 -1.73 -9.12
CA HIS A 88 -0.73 -2.45 -10.24
C HIS A 88 -2.11 -3.10 -9.95
N GLY A 89 -2.88 -2.53 -9.02
CA GLY A 89 -4.20 -3.07 -8.63
C GLY A 89 -4.14 -4.19 -7.60
N CYS A 90 -2.95 -4.64 -7.20
CA CYS A 90 -2.77 -5.64 -6.15
C CYS A 90 -2.37 -4.95 -4.84
N GLU A 91 -3.14 -5.16 -3.78
CA GLU A 91 -2.81 -4.68 -2.44
C GLU A 91 -1.82 -5.61 -1.74
N SER A 92 -0.98 -5.11 -0.83
CA SER A 92 -0.07 -5.91 -0.03
C SER A 92 -0.81 -7.02 0.74
N LYS A 93 -0.21 -8.21 0.84
CA LYS A 93 -0.80 -9.35 1.60
C LYS A 93 -0.83 -9.13 3.11
N THR A 94 0.09 -8.30 3.60
CA THR A 94 0.27 -8.02 5.03
C THR A 94 0.23 -6.53 5.24
N ARG A 95 -0.22 -6.11 6.43
CA ARG A 95 -0.15 -4.71 6.84
C ARG A 95 1.18 -4.45 7.53
N SER A 96 1.77 -3.30 7.24
CA SER A 96 2.92 -2.79 7.98
C SER A 96 2.43 -2.03 9.20
N LYS A 97 3.11 -2.18 10.32
CA LYS A 97 2.82 -1.44 11.55
C LYS A 97 3.40 -0.05 11.42
N PHE A 98 2.58 0.97 11.67
CA PHE A 98 2.98 2.37 11.68
C PHE A 98 2.70 2.96 13.06
N ILE A 99 3.73 3.39 13.75
CA ILE A 99 3.67 3.89 15.12
C ILE A 99 3.93 5.40 15.10
N VAL A 100 3.02 6.14 15.73
CA VAL A 100 3.22 7.55 16.07
C VAL A 100 3.49 7.64 17.56
N VAL A 101 4.65 8.15 17.93
CA VAL A 101 5.02 8.41 19.32
C VAL A 101 4.86 9.91 19.58
N VAL A 102 4.11 10.28 20.61
CA VAL A 102 3.97 11.66 21.07
C VAL A 102 4.79 11.81 22.34
N GLU A 103 5.86 12.61 22.25
CA GLU A 103 6.81 12.85 23.33
C GLU A 103 6.78 14.32 23.78
N ASP A 104 7.31 14.57 24.99
CA ASP A 104 7.43 15.94 25.49
C ASP A 104 8.49 16.71 24.71
N LEU A 105 8.37 18.03 24.68
CA LEU A 105 9.42 18.88 24.16
C LEU A 105 10.66 18.70 25.04
N PRO A 106 11.87 18.60 24.44
CA PRO A 106 13.08 18.60 25.25
C PRO A 106 13.10 19.88 26.11
N PRO A 107 13.55 19.79 27.38
CA PRO A 107 13.65 20.96 28.22
C PRO A 107 14.50 22.01 27.52
N LYS A 108 14.05 23.27 27.58
CA LYS A 108 14.82 24.40 27.05
C LYS A 108 16.26 24.31 27.61
N PRO A 109 17.31 24.45 26.78
CA PRO A 109 18.67 24.42 27.29
C PRO A 109 18.83 25.53 28.34
N GLU A 110 19.28 25.15 29.55
CA GLU A 110 19.68 26.10 30.57
C GLU A 110 20.91 26.88 30.06
N VAL A 111 20.82 28.22 30.14
CA VAL A 111 21.90 29.16 29.81
C VAL A 111 22.60 29.57 31.09
#